data_AF-A0A351BW42-F1
#
_entry.id   AF-A0A351BW42-F1
#
_cell.length_a   1.000
_cell.length_b   1.000
_cell.length_c   1.000
_cell.angle_alpha   90.00
_cell.angle_beta   90.00
_cell.angle_gamma   90.00
#
_symmetry.space_group_name_H-M   'P 1'
#
loop_
_entity.id
_entity.type
_entity.pdbx_description
1 polymer ?
#
loop_
_entity_poly.entity_id
_entity_poly.type
_entity_poly.pdbx_seq_one_letter_code
_entity_poly.pdbx_strand_id
1 'polypeptide(L)'
;NPKSTGQKYVSEFVNSNGKFYIPASSIKGTLLTILNQKSLGIDPNPNNSVITDKVIFSDSEFIDQTNFNIFTSNNRPPKVNLMCLKKGIAFNLNMKKIGQLNVSNFRNKLKEYCKNQMFLALQKIAPFKSESEQLKGADLMESALNNINNLILADDEYLINLGFGGGSWFKVEKGKTPIFKSKKPGRNNPDEPAHTTVSFNSEQPIQIGWCKLKIEEA
;
A
#
# COMPACT_ATOMS: atom_id res chain seq x y z
N ASN A 1 26.20 26.24 2.68
CA ASN A 1 25.29 25.08 2.83
C ASN A 1 26.08 23.86 3.19
N PRO A 2 26.09 23.45 4.47
CA PRO A 2 26.72 22.21 4.87
C PRO A 2 25.99 21.08 4.13
N LYS A 3 26.74 20.37 3.29
CA LYS A 3 26.32 19.14 2.62
C LYS A 3 25.70 18.25 3.69
N SER A 4 24.42 17.92 3.53
CA SER A 4 23.69 17.00 4.39
C SER A 4 24.39 15.65 4.37
N THR A 5 25.35 15.47 5.28
CA THR A 5 25.84 14.17 5.70
C THR A 5 24.65 13.47 6.30
N GLY A 6 23.95 12.70 5.46
CA GLY A 6 22.77 11.95 5.83
C GLY A 6 23.11 11.01 6.96
N GLN A 7 22.73 11.40 8.19
CA GLN A 7 22.45 10.41 9.20
C GLN A 7 21.49 9.40 8.56
N LYS A 8 21.88 8.12 8.59
CA LYS A 8 21.09 6.99 8.11
C LYS A 8 19.85 6.87 9.02
N TYR A 9 18.90 7.80 8.90
CA TYR A 9 17.66 7.78 9.69
C TYR A 9 16.87 6.54 9.28
N VAL A 10 16.51 5.74 10.29
CA VAL A 10 15.57 4.64 10.13
C VAL A 10 14.19 5.22 10.42
N SER A 11 13.30 5.19 9.43
CA SER A 11 11.89 5.43 9.68
C SER A 11 11.39 4.26 10.50
N GLU A 12 11.17 4.49 11.79
CA GLU A 12 10.65 3.49 12.70
C GLU A 12 9.25 3.07 12.31
N PHE A 13 8.91 1.83 12.67
CA PHE A 13 7.55 1.34 12.58
C PHE A 13 6.70 2.00 13.69
N VAL A 14 5.40 2.17 13.44
CA VAL A 14 4.48 2.80 14.40
C VAL A 14 4.55 2.05 15.73
N ASN A 15 4.79 2.80 16.82
CA ASN A 15 4.89 2.25 18.16
C ASN A 15 4.36 3.22 19.21
N SER A 16 4.01 2.69 20.38
CA SER A 16 3.67 3.43 21.57
C SER A 16 4.55 2.92 22.71
N ASN A 17 5.45 3.79 23.22
CA ASN A 17 6.42 3.45 24.26
C ASN A 17 7.26 2.20 23.90
N GLY A 18 7.73 2.10 22.66
CA GLY A 18 8.53 0.96 22.18
C GLY A 18 7.73 -0.31 21.89
N LYS A 19 6.40 -0.30 22.07
CA LYS A 19 5.52 -1.41 21.69
C LYS A 19 4.93 -1.17 20.31
N PHE A 20 5.33 -1.98 19.34
CA PHE A 20 4.90 -1.86 17.96
C PHE A 20 3.48 -2.40 17.77
N TYR A 21 2.69 -1.79 16.89
CA TYR A 21 1.33 -2.25 16.58
C TYR A 21 0.89 -1.73 15.21
N ILE A 22 -0.17 -2.32 14.65
CA ILE A 22 -0.84 -1.83 13.45
C ILE A 22 -1.99 -0.92 13.89
N PRO A 23 -1.90 0.40 13.63
CA PRO A 23 -3.01 1.29 13.94
C PRO A 23 -4.18 1.01 13.00
N ALA A 24 -5.38 0.96 13.57
CA ALA A 24 -6.65 0.80 12.87
C ALA A 24 -6.84 1.81 11.73
N SER A 25 -6.28 3.02 11.89
CA SER A 25 -6.31 4.07 10.88
C SER A 25 -5.64 3.67 9.56
N SER A 26 -4.60 2.82 9.60
CA SER A 26 -3.92 2.33 8.40
C SER A 26 -4.78 1.36 7.60
N ILE A 27 -5.47 0.45 8.30
CA ILE A 27 -6.46 -0.45 7.67
C ILE A 27 -7.61 0.36 7.12
N LYS A 28 -8.17 1.27 7.93
CA LYS A 28 -9.28 2.15 7.54
C LYS A 28 -8.95 2.92 6.25
N GLY A 29 -7.77 3.55 6.18
CA GLY A 29 -7.33 4.27 5.00
C GLY A 29 -7.27 3.39 3.75
N THR A 30 -6.75 2.17 3.88
CA THR A 30 -6.66 1.21 2.77
C THR A 30 -8.05 0.77 2.30
N LEU A 31 -8.95 0.47 3.24
CA LEU A 31 -10.32 0.08 2.91
C LEU A 31 -11.10 1.23 2.26
N LEU A 32 -10.89 2.48 2.68
CA LEU A 32 -11.50 3.65 2.03
C LEU A 32 -11.12 3.74 0.55
N THR A 33 -9.83 3.53 0.25
CA THR A 33 -9.33 3.50 -1.13
C THR A 33 -9.99 2.37 -1.93
N ILE A 34 -10.06 1.16 -1.37
CA ILE A 34 -10.67 -0.02 -2.03
C ILE A 34 -12.15 0.20 -2.31
N LEU A 35 -12.86 0.80 -1.34
CA LEU A 35 -14.30 1.02 -1.43
C LEU A 35 -14.68 2.24 -2.26
N ASN A 36 -13.70 3.06 -2.62
CA ASN A 36 -13.87 4.37 -3.21
C ASN A 36 -14.80 5.25 -2.36
N GLN A 37 -14.45 5.39 -1.09
CA GLN A 37 -15.21 6.16 -0.11
C GLN A 37 -14.31 7.23 0.50
N LYS A 38 -14.88 8.41 0.75
CA LYS A 38 -14.18 9.48 1.47
C LYS A 38 -14.15 9.21 2.97
N SER A 39 -15.15 8.50 3.50
CA SER A 39 -15.17 8.07 4.89
C SER A 39 -15.94 6.77 5.10
N LEU A 40 -15.56 6.07 6.16
CA LEU A 40 -16.24 4.91 6.74
C LEU A 40 -16.62 5.40 8.14
N GLY A 41 -17.86 5.85 8.28
CA GLY A 41 -18.42 6.32 9.55
C GLY A 41 -17.92 7.66 10.12
N ILE A 42 -17.25 8.54 9.35
CA ILE A 42 -17.02 9.94 9.80
C ILE A 42 -17.29 10.89 8.63
N ASP A 43 -18.50 11.44 8.57
CA ASP A 43 -18.71 12.70 7.84
C ASP A 43 -18.23 13.83 8.75
N PRO A 44 -17.39 14.78 8.30
CA PRO A 44 -17.20 16.04 9.03
C PRO A 44 -18.52 16.81 9.24
N ASN A 45 -19.58 16.49 8.49
CA ASN A 45 -20.92 17.04 8.65
C ASN A 45 -21.83 16.08 9.46
N PRO A 46 -22.11 16.37 10.75
CA PRO A 46 -22.95 15.52 11.60
C PRO A 46 -24.42 15.42 11.16
N ASN A 47 -24.87 16.24 10.20
CA ASN A 47 -26.25 16.26 9.71
C ASN A 47 -26.46 15.41 8.43
N ASN A 48 -25.44 14.72 7.94
CA ASN A 48 -25.58 13.88 6.75
C ASN A 48 -26.13 12.48 7.11
N SER A 49 -27.46 12.32 6.97
CA SER A 49 -28.19 11.05 7.21
C SER A 49 -27.88 9.93 6.21
N VAL A 50 -27.02 10.18 5.20
CA VAL A 50 -26.77 9.26 4.08
C VAL A 50 -25.70 8.19 4.41
N ILE A 51 -24.87 8.37 5.44
CA ILE A 51 -23.86 7.36 5.80
C ILE A 51 -24.49 6.21 6.58
N THR A 52 -24.92 5.20 5.83
CA THR A 52 -25.48 3.94 6.36
C THR A 52 -24.38 2.94 6.75
N ASP A 53 -23.22 3.00 6.10
CA ASP A 53 -22.09 2.08 6.34
C ASP A 53 -21.18 2.58 7.47
N LYS A 54 -21.47 2.13 8.70
CA LYS A 54 -20.70 2.47 9.91
C LYS A 54 -19.94 1.25 10.45
N VAL A 55 -18.64 1.41 10.62
CA VAL A 55 -17.75 0.42 11.23
C VAL A 55 -16.79 1.09 12.20
N ILE A 56 -16.43 0.37 13.26
CA ILE A 56 -15.38 0.76 14.20
C ILE A 56 -14.26 -0.27 14.10
N PHE A 57 -13.03 0.21 13.94
CA PHE A 57 -11.83 -0.63 13.98
C PHE A 57 -11.11 -0.39 15.31
N SER A 58 -10.66 -1.48 15.92
CA SER A 58 -9.69 -1.43 17.03
C SER A 58 -8.29 -1.61 16.48
N ASP A 59 -7.30 -0.97 17.11
CA ASP A 59 -5.89 -1.20 16.81
C ASP A 59 -5.54 -2.69 17.01
N SER A 60 -4.46 -3.15 16.36
CA SER A 60 -3.99 -4.52 16.62
C SER A 60 -3.40 -4.64 18.02
N GLU A 61 -3.24 -5.88 18.47
CA GLU A 61 -2.36 -6.18 19.59
C GLU A 61 -0.91 -5.76 19.30
N PHE A 62 -0.13 -5.63 20.37
CA PHE A 62 1.30 -5.33 20.25
C PHE A 62 2.05 -6.49 19.58
N ILE A 63 2.98 -6.12 18.72
CA ILE A 63 3.82 -7.02 17.94
C ILE A 63 5.24 -6.95 18.51
N ASP A 64 5.83 -8.12 18.77
CA ASP A 64 7.19 -8.20 19.27
C ASP A 64 8.21 -7.58 18.29
N GLN A 65 9.17 -6.83 18.82
CA GLN A 65 10.24 -6.19 18.05
C GLN A 65 11.07 -7.19 17.21
N THR A 66 11.17 -8.46 17.61
CA THR A 66 11.87 -9.51 16.86
C THR A 66 11.21 -9.81 15.52
N ASN A 67 9.97 -9.36 15.31
CA ASN A 67 9.21 -9.56 14.08
C ASN A 67 9.47 -8.48 13.02
N PHE A 68 10.43 -7.58 13.23
CA PHE A 68 10.75 -6.49 12.32
C PHE A 68 12.14 -6.64 11.69
N ASN A 69 12.29 -6.11 10.47
CA ASN A 69 13.54 -6.00 9.74
C ASN A 69 13.70 -4.57 9.19
N ILE A 70 14.94 -4.14 8.97
CA ILE A 70 15.25 -2.86 8.32
C ILE A 70 15.49 -3.10 6.83
N PHE A 71 14.76 -2.39 5.98
CA PHE A 71 14.88 -2.41 4.53
C PHE A 71 15.43 -1.09 4.03
N THR A 72 16.49 -1.12 3.22
CA THR A 72 17.11 0.07 2.63
C THR A 72 16.72 0.19 1.16
N SER A 73 16.19 1.33 0.74
CA SER A 73 15.87 1.55 -0.68
C SER A 73 17.14 1.74 -1.49
N ASN A 74 17.32 0.96 -2.57
CA ASN A 74 18.49 1.09 -3.44
C ASN A 74 18.31 2.11 -4.56
N ASN A 75 17.07 2.30 -5.03
CA ASN A 75 16.79 3.03 -6.27
C ASN A 75 16.04 4.36 -6.06
N ARG A 76 16.11 4.94 -4.85
CA ARG A 76 15.51 6.25 -4.53
C ARG A 76 16.56 7.17 -3.91
N PRO A 77 16.81 8.35 -4.49
CA PRO A 77 17.51 9.44 -3.79
C PRO A 77 16.48 10.35 -3.05
N PRO A 78 16.70 10.66 -1.75
CA PRO A 78 17.66 10.06 -0.85
C PRO A 78 17.28 8.61 -0.50
N LYS A 79 18.28 7.78 -0.17
CA LYS A 79 18.02 6.42 0.32
C LYS A 79 17.23 6.50 1.61
N VAL A 80 16.21 5.66 1.74
CA VAL A 80 15.35 5.57 2.91
C VAL A 80 15.57 4.20 3.57
N ASN A 81 15.80 4.19 4.87
CA ASN A 81 15.77 2.97 5.68
C ASN A 81 14.40 2.87 6.35
N LEU A 82 13.69 1.77 6.15
CA LEU A 82 12.37 1.52 6.69
C LEU A 82 12.41 0.31 7.61
N MET A 83 11.98 0.47 8.86
CA MET A 83 11.63 -0.68 9.69
C MET A 83 10.29 -1.23 9.19
N CYS A 84 10.24 -2.50 8.81
CA CYS A 84 9.04 -3.16 8.32
C CYS A 84 8.82 -4.50 9.01
N LEU A 85 7.56 -4.88 9.14
CA LEU A 85 7.17 -6.20 9.63
C LEU A 85 7.70 -7.29 8.68
N LYS A 86 8.24 -8.39 9.24
CA LYS A 86 8.71 -9.55 8.49
C LYS A 86 7.56 -10.21 7.74
N LYS A 87 7.87 -10.81 6.58
CA LYS A 87 6.91 -11.62 5.82
C LYS A 87 6.42 -12.80 6.67
N GLY A 88 5.13 -13.10 6.60
CA GLY A 88 4.52 -14.25 7.26
C GLY A 88 4.04 -13.98 8.69
N ILE A 89 4.28 -12.79 9.24
CA ILE A 89 3.74 -12.40 10.55
C ILE A 89 2.27 -12.01 10.38
N ALA A 90 1.40 -12.72 11.09
CA ALA A 90 -0.03 -12.43 11.16
C ALA A 90 -0.31 -11.41 12.29
N PHE A 91 -1.33 -10.59 12.08
CA PHE A 91 -1.88 -9.70 13.09
C PHE A 91 -3.40 -9.62 12.88
N ASN A 92 -4.13 -9.38 13.97
CA ASN A 92 -5.59 -9.31 13.94
C ASN A 92 -6.04 -7.90 14.30
N LEU A 93 -7.13 -7.45 13.68
CA LEU A 93 -7.86 -6.26 14.09
C LEU A 93 -9.34 -6.59 14.18
N ASN A 94 -10.00 -6.03 15.18
CA ASN A 94 -11.43 -6.20 15.37
C ASN A 94 -12.20 -5.11 14.62
N MET A 95 -13.12 -5.51 13.76
CA MET A 95 -14.05 -4.62 13.07
C MET A 95 -15.46 -4.84 13.61
N LYS A 96 -16.01 -3.83 14.31
CA LYS A 96 -17.41 -3.83 14.74
C LYS A 96 -18.29 -3.17 13.69
N LYS A 97 -19.21 -3.94 13.10
CA LYS A 97 -20.26 -3.40 12.23
C LYS A 97 -21.34 -2.74 13.08
N ILE A 98 -21.60 -1.45 12.84
CA ILE A 98 -22.64 -0.66 13.51
C ILE A 98 -23.73 -0.21 12.54
N GLY A 99 -23.39 -0.12 11.25
CA GLY A 99 -24.30 0.27 10.19
C GLY A 99 -24.66 -0.88 9.25
N GLN A 100 -25.16 -0.54 8.07
CA GLN A 100 -25.69 -1.48 7.08
C GLN A 100 -24.65 -1.99 6.06
N LEU A 101 -23.37 -2.05 6.44
CA LEU A 101 -22.29 -2.51 5.56
C LEU A 101 -22.69 -3.82 4.85
N ASN A 102 -22.82 -3.73 3.53
CA ASN A 102 -23.11 -4.87 2.68
C ASN A 102 -21.82 -5.71 2.51
N VAL A 103 -21.74 -6.78 3.29
CA VAL A 103 -20.56 -7.66 3.36
C VAL A 103 -20.24 -8.30 2.01
N SER A 104 -21.25 -8.71 1.24
CA SER A 104 -21.05 -9.32 -0.08
C SER A 104 -20.41 -8.33 -1.06
N ASN A 105 -20.93 -7.09 -1.11
CA ASN A 105 -20.34 -6.03 -1.94
C ASN A 105 -18.92 -5.66 -1.45
N PHE A 106 -18.73 -5.59 -0.14
CA PHE A 106 -17.42 -5.33 0.48
C PHE A 106 -16.37 -6.37 0.04
N ARG A 107 -16.70 -7.67 0.16
CA ARG A 107 -15.85 -8.78 -0.27
C ARG A 107 -15.60 -8.75 -1.77
N ASN A 108 -16.59 -8.44 -2.61
CA ASN A 108 -16.40 -8.31 -4.05
C ASN A 108 -15.41 -7.18 -4.41
N LYS A 109 -15.54 -6.00 -3.77
CA LYS A 109 -14.60 -4.90 -3.99
C LYS A 109 -13.18 -5.26 -3.56
N LEU A 110 -13.00 -5.98 -2.46
CA LEU A 110 -11.71 -6.50 -2.02
C LEU A 110 -11.09 -7.48 -3.04
N LYS A 111 -11.88 -8.38 -3.63
CA LYS A 111 -11.41 -9.33 -4.66
C LYS A 111 -10.88 -8.64 -5.91
N GLU A 112 -11.54 -7.56 -6.34
CA GLU A 112 -11.25 -6.93 -7.63
C GLU A 112 -10.22 -5.79 -7.56
N TYR A 113 -10.19 -5.02 -6.47
CA TYR A 113 -9.46 -3.75 -6.46
C TYR A 113 -7.97 -3.92 -6.80
N CYS A 114 -7.24 -4.75 -6.04
CA CYS A 114 -5.81 -4.91 -6.25
C CYS A 114 -5.51 -5.54 -7.62
N LYS A 115 -6.32 -6.49 -8.08
CA LYS A 115 -6.17 -7.12 -9.41
C LYS A 115 -6.30 -6.09 -10.54
N ASN A 116 -7.37 -5.29 -10.52
CA ASN A 116 -7.61 -4.29 -11.55
C ASN A 116 -6.54 -3.19 -11.52
N GLN A 117 -6.10 -2.80 -10.33
CA GLN A 117 -5.09 -1.76 -10.16
C GLN A 117 -3.70 -2.24 -10.58
N MET A 118 -3.36 -3.51 -10.33
CA MET A 118 -2.15 -4.16 -10.85
C MET A 118 -2.18 -4.23 -12.38
N PHE A 119 -3.30 -4.67 -12.96
CA PHE A 119 -3.47 -4.71 -14.42
C PHE A 119 -3.23 -3.33 -15.06
N LEU A 120 -3.85 -2.28 -14.51
CA LEU A 120 -3.67 -0.91 -15.00
C LEU A 120 -2.21 -0.44 -14.86
N ALA A 121 -1.58 -0.72 -13.71
CA ALA A 121 -0.18 -0.36 -13.49
C ALA A 121 0.73 -1.03 -14.51
N LEU A 122 0.60 -2.34 -14.73
CA LEU A 122 1.38 -3.11 -15.70
C LEU A 122 1.23 -2.55 -17.12
N GLN A 123 0.00 -2.26 -17.56
CA GLN A 123 -0.25 -1.63 -18.87
C GLN A 123 0.45 -0.28 -19.02
N LYS A 124 0.47 0.53 -17.96
CA LYS A 124 1.04 1.88 -18.00
C LYS A 124 2.56 1.90 -17.89
N ILE A 125 3.16 0.86 -17.36
CA ILE A 125 4.62 0.74 -17.19
C ILE A 125 5.27 0.11 -18.42
N ALA A 126 4.56 -0.72 -19.17
CA ALA A 126 5.09 -1.43 -20.34
C ALA A 126 5.92 -0.56 -21.32
N PRO A 127 5.52 0.69 -21.66
CA PRO A 127 6.31 1.55 -22.55
C PRO A 127 7.63 2.07 -21.96
N PHE A 128 7.84 1.94 -20.65
CA PHE A 128 9.01 2.46 -19.93
C PHE A 128 10.04 1.39 -19.55
N LYS A 129 9.75 0.12 -19.92
CA LYS A 129 10.64 -1.02 -19.70
C LYS A 129 11.96 -0.87 -20.48
N SER A 130 13.02 -1.52 -20.01
CA SER A 130 14.29 -1.55 -20.74
C SER A 130 14.18 -2.45 -21.98
N GLU A 131 14.72 -1.97 -23.11
CA GLU A 131 14.96 -2.80 -24.31
C GLU A 131 16.25 -3.64 -24.18
N SER A 132 17.09 -3.34 -23.19
CA SER A 132 18.39 -3.99 -22.93
C SER A 132 18.38 -4.85 -21.66
N GLU A 133 19.43 -5.64 -21.46
CA GLU A 133 19.61 -6.56 -20.31
C GLU A 133 19.68 -5.86 -18.93
N GLN A 134 19.86 -4.54 -18.87
CA GLN A 134 19.93 -3.81 -17.61
C GLN A 134 18.55 -3.32 -17.15
N LEU A 135 17.98 -3.99 -16.14
CA LEU A 135 16.65 -3.68 -15.57
C LEU A 135 16.57 -2.23 -15.07
N LYS A 136 15.58 -1.47 -15.56
CA LYS A 136 15.22 -0.13 -15.07
C LYS A 136 14.15 -0.24 -13.96
N GLY A 137 13.78 0.91 -13.38
CA GLY A 137 12.74 0.97 -12.35
C GLY A 137 11.37 0.43 -12.79
N ALA A 138 11.07 0.48 -14.09
CA ALA A 138 9.88 -0.10 -14.70
C ALA A 138 9.90 -1.64 -14.66
N ASP A 139 11.03 -2.26 -15.02
CA ASP A 139 11.19 -3.72 -15.03
C ASP A 139 11.15 -4.31 -13.61
N LEU A 140 11.78 -3.62 -12.66
CA LEU A 140 11.70 -3.99 -11.24
C LEU A 140 10.27 -3.90 -10.70
N MET A 141 9.50 -2.89 -11.14
CA MET A 141 8.11 -2.75 -10.74
C MET A 141 7.23 -3.84 -11.34
N GLU A 142 7.40 -4.14 -12.63
CA GLU A 142 6.69 -5.25 -13.30
C GLU A 142 6.97 -6.58 -12.60
N SER A 143 8.24 -6.89 -12.34
CA SER A 143 8.64 -8.10 -11.62
C SER A 143 7.99 -8.17 -10.23
N ALA A 144 7.95 -7.05 -9.50
CA ALA A 144 7.26 -7.00 -8.22
C ALA A 144 5.75 -7.27 -8.38
N LEU A 145 5.06 -6.59 -9.30
CA LEU A 145 3.62 -6.77 -9.47
C LEU A 145 3.26 -8.19 -9.93
N ASN A 146 4.06 -8.79 -10.82
CA ASN A 146 3.86 -10.16 -11.27
C ASN A 146 4.04 -11.17 -10.13
N ASN A 147 5.07 -11.00 -9.29
CA ASN A 147 5.28 -11.83 -8.12
C ASN A 147 4.09 -11.76 -7.13
N ILE A 148 3.46 -10.58 -6.99
CA ILE A 148 2.24 -10.42 -6.16
C ILE A 148 1.04 -11.09 -6.82
N ASN A 149 0.86 -10.85 -8.11
CA ASN A 149 -0.29 -11.33 -8.86
C ASN A 149 -0.32 -12.87 -8.97
N ASN A 150 0.85 -13.50 -8.88
CA ASN A 150 1.01 -14.96 -8.87
C ASN A 150 0.84 -15.58 -7.46
N LEU A 151 0.56 -14.79 -6.42
CA LEU A 151 0.27 -15.34 -5.09
C LEU A 151 -1.05 -16.12 -5.12
N ILE A 152 -0.98 -17.38 -4.68
CA ILE A 152 -2.17 -18.21 -4.46
C ILE A 152 -2.89 -17.68 -3.21
N LEU A 153 -4.16 -17.31 -3.39
CA LEU A 153 -5.08 -16.90 -2.32
C LEU A 153 -6.10 -18.00 -2.11
N ALA A 154 -6.46 -18.28 -0.86
CA ALA A 154 -7.66 -19.07 -0.57
C ALA A 154 -8.93 -18.28 -0.94
N ASP A 155 -10.08 -18.96 -1.01
CA ASP A 155 -11.34 -18.36 -1.48
C ASP A 155 -11.83 -17.17 -0.64
N ASP A 156 -11.43 -17.11 0.62
CA ASP A 156 -11.73 -16.10 1.62
C ASP A 156 -10.54 -15.18 1.96
N GLU A 157 -9.45 -15.28 1.20
CA GLU A 157 -8.30 -14.38 1.29
C GLU A 157 -8.37 -13.27 0.23
N TYR A 158 -8.05 -12.05 0.65
CA TYR A 158 -8.02 -10.87 -0.19
C TYR A 158 -6.63 -10.25 -0.14
N LEU A 159 -6.13 -9.80 -1.30
CA LEU A 159 -4.87 -9.07 -1.34
C LEU A 159 -5.12 -7.59 -1.04
N ILE A 160 -4.35 -7.01 -0.11
CA ILE A 160 -4.38 -5.58 0.19
C ILE A 160 -2.97 -5.00 0.29
N ASN A 161 -2.82 -3.70 0.02
CA ASN A 161 -1.59 -2.98 0.27
C ASN A 161 -1.76 -1.98 1.43
N LEU A 162 -1.18 -2.29 2.58
CA LEU A 162 -1.15 -1.48 3.80
C LEU A 162 0.10 -0.63 3.88
N GLY A 163 -0.06 0.64 4.24
CA GLY A 163 1.08 1.53 4.47
C GLY A 163 1.93 1.77 3.22
N PHE A 164 3.23 1.49 3.31
CA PHE A 164 4.22 1.79 2.26
C PHE A 164 4.42 0.61 1.29
N GLY A 165 4.92 0.87 0.08
CA GLY A 165 5.47 -0.18 -0.80
C GLY A 165 4.68 -0.47 -2.07
N GLY A 166 3.34 -0.34 -2.06
CA GLY A 166 2.55 -0.39 -3.29
C GLY A 166 2.77 0.82 -4.21
N GLY A 167 3.36 1.89 -3.67
CA GLY A 167 3.40 3.19 -4.35
C GLY A 167 2.00 3.80 -4.48
N SER A 168 1.90 4.93 -5.18
CA SER A 168 0.63 5.66 -5.28
C SER A 168 -0.46 4.90 -6.05
N TRP A 169 -0.09 3.87 -6.81
CA TRP A 169 -1.02 3.01 -7.53
C TRP A 169 -2.09 2.38 -6.61
N PHE A 170 -1.74 2.01 -5.38
CA PHE A 170 -2.66 1.37 -4.44
C PHE A 170 -3.10 2.30 -3.31
N LYS A 171 -2.98 3.61 -3.52
CA LYS A 171 -3.39 4.68 -2.60
C LYS A 171 -4.34 5.68 -3.26
N VAL A 172 -4.77 5.39 -4.48
CA VAL A 172 -5.74 6.19 -5.24
C VAL A 172 -6.99 5.37 -5.53
N GLU A 173 -8.08 6.05 -5.86
CA GLU A 173 -9.33 5.43 -6.28
C GLU A 173 -9.14 4.46 -7.46
N LYS A 174 -9.93 3.37 -7.45
CA LYS A 174 -9.90 2.28 -8.45
C LYS A 174 -9.94 2.84 -9.87
N GLY A 175 -9.00 2.40 -10.71
CA GLY A 175 -8.98 2.74 -12.13
C GLY A 175 -8.37 4.10 -12.45
N LYS A 176 -7.97 4.89 -11.44
CA LYS A 176 -7.20 6.11 -11.66
C LYS A 176 -5.72 5.78 -11.82
N THR A 177 -5.09 6.44 -12.79
CA THR A 177 -3.63 6.47 -12.94
C THR A 177 -3.08 7.55 -12.04
N PRO A 178 -2.16 7.26 -11.10
CA PRO A 178 -1.51 8.30 -10.31
C PRO A 178 -0.63 9.18 -11.19
N ILE A 179 -0.66 10.49 -10.95
CA ILE A 179 0.04 11.52 -11.74
C ILE A 179 0.95 12.32 -10.82
N PHE A 180 2.15 12.67 -11.29
CA PHE A 180 3.17 13.44 -10.56
C PHE A 180 3.71 14.56 -11.41
N LYS A 181 4.17 15.62 -10.75
CA LYS A 181 4.89 16.67 -11.45
C LYS A 181 6.19 16.13 -12.04
N SER A 182 6.42 16.37 -13.34
CA SER A 182 7.66 16.02 -14.02
C SER A 182 8.84 16.71 -13.34
N LYS A 183 9.90 15.94 -13.08
CA LYS A 183 11.17 16.49 -12.55
C LYS A 183 12.16 16.88 -13.66
N LYS A 184 11.77 16.73 -14.94
CA LYS A 184 12.65 17.03 -16.08
C LYS A 184 12.51 18.51 -16.47
N PRO A 185 13.59 19.31 -16.43
CA PRO A 185 13.55 20.68 -16.92
C PRO A 185 13.21 20.68 -18.43
N GLY A 186 12.20 21.46 -18.85
CA GLY A 186 11.93 21.73 -20.27
C GLY A 186 10.81 20.91 -20.95
N ARG A 187 10.10 20.02 -20.24
CA ARG A 187 8.86 19.42 -20.78
C ARG A 187 7.68 20.38 -20.57
N ASN A 188 6.97 20.71 -21.64
CA ASN A 188 5.74 21.53 -21.61
C ASN A 188 4.55 20.84 -20.91
N ASN A 189 4.68 19.55 -20.58
CA ASN A 189 3.67 18.83 -19.81
C ASN A 189 4.11 18.75 -18.35
N PRO A 190 3.43 19.44 -17.42
CA PRO A 190 3.86 19.51 -16.03
C PRO A 190 3.69 18.18 -15.30
N ASP A 191 2.90 17.25 -15.86
CA ASP A 191 2.37 16.08 -15.18
C ASP A 191 2.68 14.77 -15.94
N GLU A 192 3.17 13.75 -15.22
CA GLU A 192 3.56 12.44 -15.74
C GLU A 192 2.94 11.31 -14.91
N PRO A 193 2.51 10.19 -15.52
CA PRO A 193 1.99 9.05 -14.77
C PRO A 193 3.07 8.40 -13.89
N ALA A 194 2.70 7.84 -12.75
CA ALA A 194 3.62 6.99 -11.98
C ALA A 194 4.03 5.78 -12.81
N HIS A 195 5.32 5.55 -12.95
CA HIS A 195 5.85 4.44 -13.74
C HIS A 195 6.97 3.69 -13.01
N THR A 196 7.16 3.98 -11.71
CA THR A 196 8.17 3.33 -10.86
C THR A 196 7.63 3.09 -9.46
N THR A 197 7.96 1.95 -8.88
CA THR A 197 7.86 1.71 -7.42
C THR A 197 9.24 1.79 -6.80
N VAL A 198 9.28 2.00 -5.49
CA VAL A 198 10.53 1.94 -4.72
C VAL A 198 10.96 0.48 -4.65
N SER A 199 12.12 0.15 -5.21
CA SER A 199 12.76 -1.15 -4.99
C SER A 199 13.79 -1.07 -3.85
N PHE A 200 13.78 -2.09 -2.99
CA PHE A 200 14.69 -2.23 -1.85
C PHE A 200 15.85 -3.20 -2.13
N ASN A 201 15.81 -3.95 -3.23
CA ASN A 201 16.94 -4.76 -3.68
C ASN A 201 16.97 -4.80 -5.23
N SER A 202 18.16 -4.65 -5.81
CA SER A 202 18.41 -4.70 -7.26
C SER A 202 18.34 -6.12 -7.82
N GLU A 203 18.53 -7.14 -6.99
CA GLU A 203 18.56 -8.55 -7.39
C GLU A 203 17.18 -9.22 -7.25
N GLN A 204 16.36 -8.79 -6.29
CA GLN A 204 14.98 -9.24 -6.12
C GLN A 204 14.10 -8.09 -5.63
N PRO A 205 12.99 -7.75 -6.32
CA PRO A 205 12.12 -6.68 -5.85
C PRO A 205 11.43 -7.09 -4.55
N ILE A 206 11.82 -6.47 -3.44
CA ILE A 206 11.15 -6.66 -2.15
C ILE A 206 9.86 -5.84 -2.16
N GLN A 207 8.76 -6.53 -1.87
CA GLN A 207 7.43 -5.95 -1.78
C GLN A 207 7.07 -5.73 -0.32
N ILE A 208 7.11 -4.48 0.12
CA ILE A 208 6.65 -4.13 1.46
C ILE A 208 5.19 -3.68 1.44
N GLY A 209 4.52 -3.85 2.58
CA GLY A 209 3.13 -3.45 2.78
C GLY A 209 2.07 -4.33 2.12
N TRP A 210 2.43 -5.45 1.50
CA TRP A 210 1.45 -6.38 0.93
C TRP A 210 1.03 -7.41 1.97
N CYS A 211 -0.29 -7.56 2.13
CA CYS A 211 -0.89 -8.47 3.11
C CYS A 211 -1.98 -9.32 2.45
N LYS A 212 -2.10 -10.55 2.94
CA LYS A 212 -3.31 -11.35 2.78
C LYS A 212 -4.26 -10.97 3.92
N LEU A 213 -5.47 -10.56 3.56
CA LEU A 213 -6.55 -10.25 4.48
C LEU A 213 -7.55 -11.40 4.47
N LYS A 214 -7.81 -11.97 5.63
CA LYS A 214 -8.93 -12.88 5.86
C LYS A 214 -9.96 -12.16 6.72
N ILE A 215 -11.24 -12.35 6.44
CA ILE A 215 -12.34 -11.76 7.23
C ILE A 215 -13.13 -12.90 7.86
N GLU A 216 -12.99 -13.04 9.17
CA GLU A 216 -13.72 -14.00 9.99
C GLU A 216 -14.90 -13.28 10.66
N GLU A 217 -16.08 -13.89 10.61
CA GLU A 217 -17.29 -13.39 11.27
C GLU A 217 -17.41 -14.14 12.61
N ALA A 218 -17.44 -13.36 13.70
CA ALA A 218 -17.59 -13.83 15.07
C ALA A 218 -18.96 -13.43 15.64
#